data_AF-A0A3M1Y082-F1
#
_entry.id   AF-A0A3M1Y082-F1
#
_cell.length_a   1.000
_cell.length_b   1.000
_cell.length_c   1.000
_cell.angle_alpha   90.00
_cell.angle_beta   90.00
_cell.angle_gamma   90.00
#
_symmetry.space_group_name_H-M   'P 1'
#
loop_
_entity.id
_entity.type
_entity.pdbx_description
1 polymer ?
#
loop_
_entity_poly.entity_id
_entity_poly.type
_entity_poly.pdbx_seq_one_letter_code
_entity_poly.pdbx_strand_id
1 'polypeptide(L)'
;AGFIFGSVKANALWMTPLMPVIFIMSAIVSGIALCMLTYIVIMEYRKFRVLTSKKPWEITPDEIHDVELDLMRKTSKYLLGFLLAAITLELLDLVFRGYTAVKSWDILRNVIYERDFFKIFILQYTIGDLVPFIMLLMPRPTVKRLVVALILVLFGVFMMRWNVVIGGQAFSLSFAGYMEYKLPFWPHNIETFKEGFFGALLVGVMPFVLFWIINKIVPSLMFKKTEEA
;
A
#
# COMPACT_ATOMS: atom_id res chain seq x y z
N ALA A 1 -12.17 9.64 1.77
CA ALA A 1 -11.01 10.42 1.30
C ALA A 1 -11.02 10.64 -0.22
N GLY A 2 -11.10 9.58 -1.07
CA GLY A 2 -11.14 9.73 -2.54
C GLY A 2 -12.27 10.64 -3.07
N PHE A 3 -13.40 10.69 -2.36
CA PHE A 3 -14.52 11.60 -2.65
C PHE A 3 -14.14 13.09 -2.62
N ILE A 4 -13.19 13.51 -1.76
CA ILE A 4 -12.76 14.92 -1.68
C ILE A 4 -11.98 15.31 -2.95
N PHE A 5 -11.18 14.39 -3.50
CA PHE A 5 -10.46 14.63 -4.75
C PHE A 5 -11.40 14.59 -5.96
N GLY A 6 -12.41 13.73 -5.96
CA GLY A 6 -13.41 13.66 -7.03
C GLY A 6 -14.47 14.78 -7.02
N SER A 7 -14.70 15.45 -5.88
CA SER A 7 -15.70 16.52 -5.74
C SER A 7 -15.14 17.92 -5.97
N VAL A 8 -13.83 18.11 -5.80
CA VAL A 8 -13.17 19.40 -6.03
C VAL A 8 -12.85 19.56 -7.51
N LYS A 9 -13.66 20.38 -8.20
CA LYS A 9 -13.49 20.79 -9.62
C LYS A 9 -12.20 21.57 -9.94
N ALA A 10 -11.26 21.64 -8.99
CA ALA A 10 -10.09 22.51 -9.10
C ALA A 10 -8.90 21.86 -9.84
N ASN A 11 -8.92 20.56 -10.15
CA ASN A 11 -7.76 19.89 -10.75
C ASN A 11 -8.11 18.83 -11.81
N ALA A 12 -7.51 18.97 -13.00
CA ALA A 12 -7.68 18.03 -14.11
C ALA A 12 -7.15 16.61 -13.81
N LEU A 13 -6.19 16.47 -12.88
CA LEU A 13 -5.69 15.17 -12.45
C LEU A 13 -6.67 14.42 -11.52
N TRP A 14 -7.62 15.11 -10.89
CA TRP A 14 -8.51 14.49 -9.90
C TRP A 14 -9.93 14.22 -10.42
N MET A 15 -10.32 14.86 -11.52
CA MET A 15 -11.67 14.85 -12.05
C MET A 15 -11.92 13.71 -13.05
N THR A 16 -11.82 12.45 -12.61
CA THR A 16 -12.33 11.32 -13.39
C THR A 16 -13.38 10.53 -12.60
N PRO A 17 -14.36 9.92 -13.27
CA PRO A 17 -15.40 9.15 -12.59
C PRO A 17 -14.86 7.88 -11.91
N LEU A 18 -13.65 7.44 -12.26
CA LEU A 18 -13.03 6.20 -11.78
C LEU A 18 -12.23 6.40 -10.50
N MET A 19 -11.77 7.63 -10.23
CA MET A 19 -10.94 7.93 -9.05
C MET A 19 -11.57 7.43 -7.73
N PRO A 20 -12.86 7.68 -7.42
CA PRO A 20 -13.46 7.16 -6.18
C PRO A 20 -13.33 5.64 -6.05
N VAL A 21 -13.50 4.90 -7.14
CA VAL A 21 -13.42 3.44 -7.17
C VAL A 21 -11.97 2.96 -7.00
N ILE A 22 -11.02 3.59 -7.70
CA ILE A 22 -9.58 3.30 -7.56
C ILE A 22 -9.11 3.50 -6.11
N PHE A 23 -9.57 4.56 -5.46
CA PHE A 23 -9.24 4.82 -4.05
C PHE A 23 -9.78 3.76 -3.08
N ILE A 24 -10.94 3.18 -3.37
CA ILE A 24 -11.51 2.10 -2.56
C ILE A 24 -10.75 0.79 -2.83
N MET A 25 -10.51 0.47 -4.09
CA MET A 25 -9.80 -0.76 -4.48
C MET A 25 -8.38 -0.80 -3.93
N SER A 26 -7.64 0.31 -4.04
CA SER A 26 -6.30 0.44 -3.44
C SER A 26 -6.31 0.37 -1.91
N ALA A 27 -7.37 0.85 -1.25
CA ALA A 27 -7.53 0.71 0.21
C ALA A 27 -7.71 -0.75 0.61
N ILE A 28 -8.47 -1.53 -0.15
CA ILE A 28 -8.65 -2.98 0.07
C ILE A 28 -7.32 -3.71 -0.14
N VAL A 29 -6.64 -3.45 -1.26
CA VAL A 29 -5.35 -4.09 -1.61
C VAL A 29 -4.30 -3.80 -0.53
N SER A 30 -4.12 -2.53 -0.16
CA SER A 30 -3.16 -2.15 0.89
C SER A 30 -3.53 -2.69 2.27
N GLY A 31 -4.83 -2.74 2.61
CA GLY A 31 -5.30 -3.31 3.87
C GLY A 31 -5.00 -4.80 3.99
N ILE A 32 -5.31 -5.59 2.95
CA ILE A 32 -4.98 -7.02 2.91
C ILE A 32 -3.46 -7.20 3.00
N ALA A 33 -2.69 -6.42 2.23
CA ALA A 33 -1.24 -6.53 2.21
C ALA A 33 -0.61 -6.22 3.58
N LEU A 34 -1.08 -5.17 4.26
CA LEU A 34 -0.60 -4.77 5.58
C LEU A 34 -0.96 -5.80 6.66
N CYS A 35 -2.18 -6.32 6.65
CA CYS A 35 -2.61 -7.37 7.57
C CYS A 35 -1.76 -8.63 7.43
N MET A 36 -1.51 -9.06 6.18
CA MET A 36 -0.63 -10.19 5.89
C MET A 36 0.80 -9.93 6.37
N LEU A 37 1.37 -8.76 6.05
CA LEU A 37 2.73 -8.42 6.45
C LEU A 37 2.88 -8.39 7.98
N THR A 38 1.90 -7.81 8.68
CA THR A 38 1.87 -7.76 10.15
C THR A 38 1.77 -9.16 10.75
N TYR A 39 0.95 -10.03 10.17
CA TYR A 39 0.85 -11.43 10.59
C TYR A 39 2.20 -12.16 10.48
N ILE A 40 2.89 -12.05 9.34
CA ILE A 40 4.21 -12.66 9.12
C ILE A 40 5.21 -12.17 10.17
N VAL A 41 5.26 -10.86 10.42
CA VAL A 41 6.17 -10.27 11.41
C VAL A 41 5.91 -10.81 12.82
N ILE A 42 4.63 -10.94 13.21
CA ILE A 42 4.26 -11.49 14.53
C ILE A 42 4.67 -12.97 14.63
N MET A 43 4.41 -13.76 13.58
CA MET A 43 4.72 -15.19 13.58
C MET A 43 6.23 -15.46 13.59
N GLU A 44 7.02 -14.74 12.79
CA GLU A 44 8.48 -14.82 12.79
C GLU A 44 9.09 -14.38 14.14
N TYR A 45 8.55 -13.31 14.75
CA TYR A 45 8.96 -12.90 16.09
C TYR A 45 8.67 -13.98 17.14
N ARG A 46 7.53 -14.66 17.02
CA ARG A 46 7.13 -15.74 17.94
C ARG A 46 8.01 -16.98 17.74
N LYS A 47 8.30 -17.37 16.50
CA LYS A 47 9.24 -18.44 16.16
C LYS A 47 10.61 -18.17 16.77
N PHE A 48 11.15 -16.96 16.60
CA PHE A 48 12.41 -16.56 17.22
C PHE A 48 12.39 -16.71 18.75
N ARG A 49 11.28 -16.34 19.41
CA ARG A 49 11.12 -16.50 20.87
C ARG A 49 11.03 -17.96 21.32
N VAL A 50 10.40 -18.83 20.54
CA VAL A 50 10.31 -20.28 20.83
C VAL A 50 11.67 -20.93 20.68
N LEU A 51 12.41 -20.68 19.60
CA LEU A 51 13.77 -21.20 19.42
C LEU A 51 14.77 -20.70 20.48
N THR A 52 14.59 -19.46 20.95
CA THR A 52 15.49 -18.86 21.96
C THR A 52 15.11 -19.25 23.39
N SER A 53 13.85 -19.65 23.65
CA SER A 53 13.39 -20.04 24.99
C SER A 53 13.57 -21.54 25.23
N LYS A 54 14.35 -21.93 26.24
CA LYS A 54 14.47 -23.31 26.75
C LYS A 54 13.20 -23.87 27.42
N LYS A 55 12.03 -23.28 27.20
CA LYS A 55 10.76 -23.82 27.74
C LYS A 55 10.14 -24.74 26.68
N PRO A 56 9.66 -25.93 27.05
CA PRO A 56 8.90 -26.78 26.14
C PRO A 56 7.56 -26.08 25.87
N TRP A 57 7.52 -25.27 24.82
CA TRP A 57 6.26 -24.73 24.32
C TRP A 57 5.49 -25.90 23.68
N GLU A 58 4.20 -26.03 24.01
CA GLU A 58 3.28 -27.09 23.54
C GLU A 58 3.06 -27.12 22.01
N ILE A 59 3.72 -26.24 21.24
CA ILE A 59 3.54 -26.12 19.78
C ILE A 59 4.91 -26.23 19.11
N THR A 60 5.05 -27.16 18.18
CA THR A 60 6.29 -27.34 17.44
C THR A 60 6.48 -26.22 16.42
N PRO A 61 7.73 -25.76 16.16
CA PRO A 61 8.00 -24.75 15.13
C PRO A 61 7.48 -25.13 13.73
N ASP A 62 7.33 -26.42 13.45
CA ASP A 62 6.89 -26.95 12.17
C ASP A 62 5.36 -26.84 11.99
N GLU A 63 4.56 -27.13 13.02
CA GLU A 63 3.10 -26.92 12.99
C GLU A 63 2.72 -25.45 12.76
N ILE A 64 3.51 -24.52 13.31
CA ILE A 64 3.32 -23.08 13.09
C ILE A 64 3.53 -22.73 11.62
N HIS A 65 4.54 -23.32 10.98
CA HIS A 65 4.92 -23.02 9.60
C HIS A 65 3.87 -23.53 8.59
N ASP A 66 3.32 -24.72 8.81
CA ASP A 66 2.35 -25.31 7.89
C ASP A 66 1.01 -24.56 7.90
N VAL A 67 0.52 -24.17 9.09
CA VAL A 67 -0.71 -23.38 9.23
C VAL A 67 -0.53 -21.99 8.61
N GLU A 68 0.64 -21.38 8.78
CA GLU A 68 0.99 -20.08 8.19
C GLU A 68 0.95 -20.14 6.65
N LEU A 69 1.57 -21.15 6.03
CA LEU A 69 1.65 -21.25 4.57
C LEU A 69 0.28 -21.47 3.91
N ASP A 70 -0.63 -22.24 4.52
CA ASP A 70 -1.97 -22.44 3.97
C ASP A 70 -2.82 -21.16 4.04
N LEU A 71 -2.81 -20.47 5.19
CA LEU A 71 -3.51 -19.21 5.36
C LEU A 71 -2.96 -18.15 4.38
N MET A 72 -1.64 -18.01 4.30
CA MET A 72 -0.98 -17.08 3.38
C MET A 72 -1.35 -17.37 1.93
N ARG A 73 -1.39 -18.64 1.51
CA ARG A 73 -1.76 -19.01 0.13
C ARG A 73 -3.20 -18.63 -0.19
N LYS A 74 -4.13 -18.87 0.74
CA LYS A 74 -5.54 -18.49 0.57
C LYS A 74 -5.67 -16.96 0.45
N THR A 75 -5.09 -16.22 1.40
CA THR A 75 -5.16 -14.75 1.40
C THR A 75 -4.46 -14.11 0.20
N SER A 76 -3.33 -14.68 -0.25
CA SER A 76 -2.61 -14.21 -1.45
C SER A 76 -3.47 -14.29 -2.72
N LYS A 77 -4.35 -15.29 -2.84
CA LYS A 77 -5.26 -15.40 -4.00
C LYS A 77 -6.29 -14.28 -4.00
N TYR A 78 -6.84 -13.93 -2.83
CA TYR A 78 -7.73 -12.78 -2.71
C TYR A 78 -7.00 -11.47 -3.03
N LEU A 79 -5.80 -11.29 -2.48
CA LEU A 79 -4.94 -10.13 -2.79
C LEU A 79 -4.68 -10.01 -4.30
N LEU A 80 -4.34 -11.10 -4.96
CA LEU A 80 -4.08 -11.13 -6.41
C LEU A 80 -5.32 -10.71 -7.22
N GLY A 81 -6.51 -11.17 -6.83
CA GLY A 81 -7.76 -10.77 -7.48
C GLY A 81 -8.06 -9.28 -7.35
N PHE A 82 -7.91 -8.73 -6.14
CA PHE A 82 -8.09 -7.29 -5.91
C PHE A 82 -7.00 -6.44 -6.58
N LEU A 83 -5.75 -6.92 -6.61
CA LEU A 83 -4.64 -6.25 -7.29
C LEU A 83 -4.89 -6.19 -8.80
N LEU A 84 -5.34 -7.29 -9.42
CA LEU A 84 -5.71 -7.30 -10.84
C LEU A 84 -6.80 -6.27 -11.16
N ALA A 85 -7.84 -6.21 -10.32
CA ALA A 85 -8.93 -5.25 -10.48
C ALA A 85 -8.44 -3.80 -10.29
N ALA A 86 -7.56 -3.54 -9.32
CA ALA A 86 -6.95 -2.22 -9.12
C ALA A 86 -6.13 -1.78 -10.33
N ILE A 87 -5.21 -2.64 -10.82
CA ILE A 87 -4.39 -2.37 -12.02
C ILE A 87 -5.28 -2.09 -13.23
N THR A 88 -6.34 -2.89 -13.41
CA THR A 88 -7.29 -2.71 -14.53
C THR A 88 -7.97 -1.34 -14.46
N LEU A 89 -8.42 -0.92 -13.28
CA LEU A 89 -9.07 0.38 -13.11
C LEU A 89 -8.10 1.54 -13.32
N GLU A 90 -6.85 1.43 -12.87
CA GLU A 90 -5.83 2.46 -13.08
C GLU A 90 -5.44 2.61 -14.56
N LEU A 91 -5.32 1.49 -15.29
CA LEU A 91 -5.09 1.53 -16.74
C LEU A 91 -6.30 2.12 -17.48
N LEU A 92 -7.52 1.76 -17.06
CA LEU A 92 -8.74 2.33 -17.64
C LEU A 92 -8.81 3.84 -17.40
N ASP A 93 -8.38 4.32 -16.23
CA ASP A 93 -8.28 5.75 -15.93
C ASP A 93 -7.28 6.47 -16.84
N LEU A 94 -6.11 5.87 -17.10
CA LEU A 94 -5.13 6.41 -18.04
C LEU A 94 -5.69 6.50 -19.46
N VAL A 95 -6.37 5.45 -19.93
CA VAL A 95 -7.04 5.44 -21.26
C VAL A 95 -8.17 6.47 -21.31
N PHE A 96 -8.98 6.57 -20.26
CA PHE A 96 -10.09 7.52 -20.18
C PHE A 96 -9.60 8.97 -20.25
N ARG A 97 -8.49 9.30 -19.58
CA ARG A 97 -7.85 10.62 -19.67
C ARG A 97 -7.35 10.91 -21.08
N GLY A 98 -6.74 9.93 -21.73
CA GLY A 98 -6.30 10.04 -23.12
C GLY A 98 -7.45 10.26 -24.10
N TYR A 99 -8.59 9.58 -23.88
CA TYR A 99 -9.78 9.70 -24.72
C TYR A 99 -10.53 11.02 -24.51
N THR A 100 -10.72 11.44 -23.25
CA THR A 100 -11.51 12.63 -22.93
C THR A 100 -10.84 13.94 -23.33
N ALA A 101 -9.51 13.96 -23.50
CA ALA A 101 -8.72 15.05 -24.07
C ALA A 101 -9.25 16.46 -23.74
N VAL A 102 -9.55 16.69 -22.46
CA VAL A 102 -10.08 17.98 -21.96
C VAL A 102 -9.10 19.13 -22.26
N LYS A 103 -9.57 20.38 -22.18
CA LYS A 103 -8.79 21.60 -22.49
C LYS A 103 -7.38 21.69 -21.85
N SER A 104 -7.09 20.90 -20.83
CA SER A 104 -5.81 20.79 -20.12
C SER A 104 -4.97 19.56 -20.49
N TRP A 105 -5.28 18.86 -21.59
CA TRP A 105 -4.62 17.62 -22.02
C TRP A 105 -3.11 17.80 -22.28
N ASP A 106 -2.69 18.90 -22.90
CA ASP A 106 -1.26 19.11 -23.20
C ASP A 106 -0.39 19.16 -21.93
N ILE A 107 -0.93 19.75 -20.86
CA ILE A 107 -0.25 19.87 -19.58
C ILE A 107 -0.29 18.53 -18.83
N LEU A 108 -1.44 17.87 -18.86
CA LEU A 108 -1.60 16.53 -18.27
C LEU A 108 -0.62 15.54 -18.92
N ARG A 109 -0.50 15.60 -20.24
CA ARG A 109 0.45 14.80 -21.02
C ARG A 109 1.89 15.14 -20.64
N ASN A 110 2.25 16.41 -20.52
CA ASN A 110 3.60 16.83 -20.09
C ASN A 110 3.95 16.28 -18.70
N VAL A 111 3.01 16.39 -17.74
CA VAL A 111 3.23 15.88 -16.38
C VAL A 111 3.37 14.36 -16.37
N ILE A 112 2.44 13.64 -17.01
CA ILE A 112 2.44 12.17 -16.99
C ILE A 112 3.62 11.58 -17.77
N TYR A 113 3.92 12.11 -18.95
CA TYR A 113 4.87 11.48 -19.88
C TYR A 113 6.26 12.10 -19.88
N GLU A 114 6.44 13.33 -19.38
CA GLU A 114 7.77 13.97 -19.33
C GLU A 114 8.29 14.11 -17.89
N ARG A 115 7.52 14.75 -17.01
CA ARG A 115 7.99 15.09 -15.65
C ARG A 115 7.95 13.91 -14.68
N ASP A 116 6.81 13.24 -14.58
CA ASP A 116 6.57 12.17 -13.61
C ASP A 116 6.56 10.77 -14.25
N PHE A 117 7.02 10.65 -15.50
CA PHE A 117 7.09 9.37 -16.22
C PHE A 117 7.76 8.27 -15.39
N PHE A 118 8.91 8.59 -14.78
CA PHE A 118 9.63 7.64 -13.95
C PHE A 118 8.82 7.21 -12.72
N LYS A 119 8.10 8.13 -12.07
CA LYS A 119 7.29 7.82 -10.89
C LYS A 119 6.04 7.01 -11.24
N ILE A 120 5.40 7.32 -12.36
CA ILE A 120 4.14 6.70 -12.77
C ILE A 120 4.41 5.35 -13.44
N PHE A 121 5.23 5.30 -14.48
CA PHE A 121 5.42 4.06 -15.25
C PHE A 121 6.41 3.09 -14.60
N ILE A 122 7.52 3.59 -14.08
CA ILE A 122 8.57 2.72 -13.52
C ILE A 122 8.26 2.38 -12.07
N LEU A 123 8.12 3.39 -11.20
CA LEU A 123 7.93 3.13 -9.76
C LEU A 123 6.53 2.58 -9.43
N GLN A 124 5.45 3.20 -9.92
CA GLN A 124 4.09 2.74 -9.64
C GLN A 124 3.74 1.50 -10.48
N TYR A 125 3.56 1.65 -11.80
CA TYR A 125 3.01 0.56 -12.63
C TYR A 125 3.94 -0.65 -12.76
N THR A 126 5.25 -0.44 -12.89
CA THR A 126 6.17 -1.58 -13.04
C THR A 126 6.52 -2.19 -11.69
N ILE A 127 7.13 -1.41 -10.79
CA ILE A 127 7.66 -1.92 -9.52
C ILE A 127 6.55 -2.16 -8.49
N GLY A 128 5.59 -1.25 -8.39
CA GLY A 128 4.51 -1.29 -7.40
C GLY A 128 3.36 -2.23 -7.74
N ASP A 129 3.09 -2.45 -9.03
CA ASP A 129 1.95 -3.24 -9.49
C ASP A 129 2.36 -4.50 -10.25
N LEU A 130 3.07 -4.37 -11.38
CA LEU A 130 3.37 -5.50 -12.26
C LEU A 130 4.29 -6.54 -11.62
N VAL A 131 5.38 -6.09 -10.97
CA VAL A 131 6.33 -6.99 -10.29
C VAL A 131 5.64 -7.80 -9.19
N PRO A 132 4.95 -7.20 -8.20
CA PRO A 132 4.26 -7.99 -7.17
C PRO A 132 3.14 -8.86 -7.74
N PHE A 133 2.43 -8.40 -8.78
CA PHE A 133 1.44 -9.22 -9.47
C PHE A 133 2.06 -10.52 -10.02
N ILE A 134 3.18 -10.43 -10.74
CA ILE A 134 3.89 -11.60 -11.27
C ILE A 134 4.41 -12.49 -10.12
N MET A 135 4.96 -11.89 -9.06
CA MET A 135 5.48 -12.63 -7.90
C MET A 135 4.40 -13.44 -7.16
N LEU A 136 3.19 -12.89 -7.07
CA LEU A 136 2.03 -13.53 -6.45
C LEU A 136 1.37 -14.56 -7.38
N LEU A 137 1.44 -14.38 -8.70
CA LEU A 137 0.90 -15.31 -9.69
C LEU A 137 1.69 -16.62 -9.76
N MET A 138 3.01 -16.56 -9.57
CA MET A 138 3.86 -17.75 -9.62
C MET A 138 3.46 -18.80 -8.57
N PRO A 139 3.45 -20.10 -8.91
CA PRO A 139 3.13 -21.14 -7.95
C PRO A 139 4.16 -21.21 -6.81
N ARG A 140 3.74 -21.79 -5.68
CA ARG A 140 4.58 -22.05 -4.49
C ARG A 140 5.31 -20.79 -3.95
N PRO A 141 4.58 -19.79 -3.42
CA PRO A 141 5.21 -18.65 -2.77
C PRO A 141 6.01 -19.07 -1.54
N THR A 142 7.28 -18.65 -1.49
CA THR A 142 8.08 -18.71 -0.28
C THR A 142 7.76 -17.50 0.60
N VAL A 143 7.94 -17.61 1.92
CA VAL A 143 7.70 -16.50 2.86
C VAL A 143 8.48 -15.25 2.46
N LYS A 144 9.77 -15.40 2.09
CA LYS A 144 10.61 -14.29 1.61
C LYS A 144 10.04 -13.60 0.37
N ARG A 145 9.58 -14.39 -0.62
CA ARG A 145 8.98 -13.86 -1.85
C ARG A 145 7.68 -13.12 -1.54
N LEU A 146 6.88 -13.66 -0.63
CA LEU A 146 5.62 -13.04 -0.23
C LEU A 146 5.86 -11.72 0.50
N VAL A 147 6.80 -11.65 1.45
CA VAL A 147 7.17 -10.40 2.13
C VAL A 147 7.59 -9.33 1.13
N VAL A 148 8.47 -9.67 0.18
CA VAL A 148 8.90 -8.71 -0.86
C VAL A 148 7.71 -8.26 -1.71
N ALA A 149 6.85 -9.17 -2.15
CA ALA A 149 5.66 -8.81 -2.92
C ALA A 149 4.72 -7.90 -2.13
N LEU A 150 4.48 -8.17 -0.84
CA LEU A 150 3.61 -7.35 0.01
C LEU A 150 4.17 -5.93 0.20
N ILE A 151 5.49 -5.80 0.39
CA ILE A 151 6.15 -4.49 0.49
C ILE A 151 6.01 -3.71 -0.82
N LEU A 152 6.20 -4.38 -1.96
CA LEU A 152 6.03 -3.76 -3.28
C LEU A 152 4.59 -3.32 -3.52
N VAL A 153 3.59 -4.11 -3.12
CA VAL A 153 2.17 -3.72 -3.19
C VAL A 153 1.89 -2.47 -2.36
N LEU A 154 2.38 -2.42 -1.12
CA LEU A 154 2.22 -1.24 -0.26
C LEU A 154 2.91 -0.01 -0.86
N PHE A 155 4.09 -0.20 -1.46
CA PHE A 155 4.81 0.83 -2.19
C PHE A 155 4.04 1.32 -3.41
N GLY A 156 3.45 0.42 -4.22
CA GLY A 156 2.61 0.78 -5.37
C GLY A 156 1.42 1.64 -4.98
N VAL A 157 0.67 1.23 -3.95
CA VAL A 157 -0.46 2.02 -3.44
C VAL A 157 -0.01 3.37 -2.86
N PHE A 158 1.14 3.42 -2.20
CA PHE A 158 1.73 4.68 -1.74
C PHE A 158 2.06 5.60 -2.93
N MET A 159 2.72 5.07 -3.96
CA MET A 159 3.07 5.81 -5.18
C MET A 159 1.83 6.30 -5.91
N MET A 160 0.77 5.51 -6.01
CA MET A 160 -0.50 5.96 -6.58
C MET A 160 -1.05 7.16 -5.82
N ARG A 161 -1.08 7.10 -4.49
CA ARG A 161 -1.56 8.23 -3.66
C ARG A 161 -0.64 9.45 -3.76
N TRP A 162 0.66 9.24 -3.82
CA TRP A 162 1.65 10.30 -4.00
C TRP A 162 1.47 10.99 -5.35
N ASN A 163 1.43 10.23 -6.44
CA ASN A 163 1.33 10.74 -7.81
C ASN A 163 0.00 11.48 -8.03
N VAL A 164 -1.09 10.99 -7.45
CA VAL A 164 -2.38 11.70 -7.51
C VAL A 164 -2.32 13.02 -6.74
N VAL A 165 -1.86 13.02 -5.48
CA VAL A 165 -1.95 14.20 -4.62
C VAL A 165 -0.87 15.23 -4.98
N ILE A 166 0.40 14.82 -4.97
CA ILE A 166 1.54 15.71 -5.24
C ILE A 166 1.58 16.08 -6.72
N GLY A 167 1.34 15.12 -7.62
CA GLY A 167 1.25 15.41 -9.05
C GLY A 167 0.14 16.42 -9.34
N GLY A 168 -1.01 16.30 -8.69
CA GLY A 168 -2.08 17.31 -8.76
C GLY A 168 -1.68 18.68 -8.22
N GLN A 169 -0.99 18.74 -7.07
CA GLN A 169 -0.56 20.00 -6.46
C GLN A 169 0.59 20.70 -7.19
N ALA A 170 1.31 19.99 -8.07
CA ALA A 170 2.50 20.50 -8.74
C ALA A 170 2.23 21.54 -9.83
N PHE A 171 0.98 21.79 -10.24
CA PHE A 171 0.65 22.80 -11.27
C PHE A 171 -0.45 23.75 -10.82
N SER A 172 -0.26 25.04 -11.14
CA SER A 172 -1.25 26.09 -10.88
C SER A 172 -2.42 26.01 -11.85
N LEU A 173 -3.64 26.30 -11.37
CA LEU A 173 -4.84 26.51 -12.21
C LEU A 173 -4.67 27.61 -13.26
N SER A 174 -3.80 28.59 -13.01
CA SER A 174 -3.46 29.66 -13.96
C SER A 174 -2.42 29.24 -15.00
N PHE A 175 -1.87 28.03 -14.88
CA PHE A 175 -0.82 27.47 -15.75
C PHE A 175 0.43 28.34 -15.88
N ALA A 176 0.66 29.25 -14.93
CA ALA A 176 1.79 30.19 -14.93
C ALA A 176 3.12 29.56 -14.45
N GLY A 177 3.13 28.29 -14.06
CA GLY A 177 4.34 27.59 -13.59
C GLY A 177 4.05 26.30 -12.82
N TYR A 178 5.13 25.60 -12.46
CA TYR A 178 5.10 24.37 -11.67
C TYR A 178 5.66 24.62 -10.27
N MET A 179 5.02 24.03 -9.26
CA MET A 179 5.48 24.03 -7.88
C MET A 179 6.21 22.72 -7.59
N GLU A 180 7.45 22.80 -7.12
CA GLU A 180 8.18 21.64 -6.63
C GLU A 180 7.92 21.47 -5.13
N TYR A 181 7.20 20.40 -4.76
CA TYR A 181 7.03 20.06 -3.35
C TYR A 181 8.33 19.47 -2.79
N LYS A 182 8.86 20.09 -1.73
CA LYS A 182 10.01 19.59 -0.97
C LYS A 182 9.54 19.16 0.42
N LEU A 183 9.61 17.85 0.68
CA LEU A 183 9.30 17.30 2.00
C LEU A 183 10.34 17.80 3.01
N PRO A 184 9.93 18.48 4.09
CA PRO A 184 10.86 18.87 5.13
C PRO A 184 11.28 17.62 5.93
N PHE A 185 12.56 17.26 5.82
CA PHE A 185 13.11 16.10 6.51
C PHE A 185 13.44 16.42 7.97
N TRP A 186 14.03 17.58 8.24
CA TRP A 186 14.38 18.01 9.59
C TRP A 186 13.35 19.02 10.13
N PRO A 187 12.73 18.77 11.30
CA PRO A 187 11.76 19.68 11.87
C PRO A 187 12.47 20.87 12.53
N HIS A 188 12.24 22.07 12.01
CA HIS A 188 12.70 23.32 12.63
C HIS A 188 11.61 23.97 13.50
N ASN A 189 10.33 23.71 13.18
CA ASN A 189 9.16 24.19 13.91
C ASN A 189 8.10 23.08 14.05
N ILE A 190 7.07 23.30 14.87
CA ILE A 190 5.99 22.32 15.08
C ILE A 190 5.15 22.09 13.82
N GLU A 191 5.04 23.08 12.94
CA GLU A 191 4.40 22.96 11.63
C GLU A 191 5.22 22.07 10.70
N THR A 192 6.54 22.30 10.64
CA THR A 192 7.49 21.47 9.91
C THR A 192 7.52 20.02 10.41
N PHE A 193 7.28 19.80 11.70
CA PHE A 193 7.11 18.46 12.25
C PHE A 193 5.82 17.78 11.75
N LYS A 194 4.70 18.51 11.76
CA LYS A 194 3.39 17.98 11.32
C LYS A 194 3.35 17.67 9.82
N GLU A 195 3.96 18.52 9.00
CA GLU A 195 3.99 18.37 7.54
C GLU A 195 5.17 17.51 7.04
N GLY A 196 6.18 17.31 7.88
CA GLY A 196 7.42 16.62 7.54
C GLY A 196 7.40 15.11 7.76
N PHE A 197 8.56 14.51 7.51
CA PHE A 197 8.77 13.07 7.60
C PHE A 197 8.37 12.47 8.96
N PHE A 198 8.70 13.15 10.06
CA PHE A 198 8.42 12.66 11.41
C PHE A 198 6.92 12.65 11.76
N GLY A 199 6.16 13.64 11.30
CA GLY A 199 4.70 13.65 11.45
C GLY A 199 4.06 12.48 10.71
N ALA A 200 4.49 12.23 9.47
CA ALA A 200 4.02 11.08 8.70
C ALA A 200 4.39 9.74 9.37
N LEU A 201 5.60 9.61 9.90
CA LEU A 201 6.05 8.41 10.61
C LEU A 201 5.24 8.17 11.90
N LEU A 202 4.95 9.22 12.67
CA LEU A 202 4.14 9.11 13.88
C LEU A 202 2.73 8.58 13.57
N VAL A 203 2.09 9.13 12.54
CA VAL A 203 0.77 8.65 12.08
C VAL A 203 0.86 7.22 11.56
N GLY A 204 1.94 6.85 10.85
CA GLY A 204 2.16 5.49 10.36
C GLY A 204 2.38 4.45 11.46
N VAL A 205 3.06 4.82 12.56
CA VAL A 205 3.35 3.93 13.69
C VAL A 205 2.17 3.80 14.64
N MET A 206 1.33 4.83 14.75
CA MET A 206 0.21 4.89 15.70
C MET A 206 -0.74 3.68 15.66
N PRO A 207 -1.18 3.16 14.49
CA PRO A 207 -2.00 1.95 14.42
C PRO A 207 -1.36 0.71 15.08
N PHE A 208 -0.05 0.54 14.96
CA PHE A 208 0.66 -0.60 15.56
C PHE A 208 0.78 -0.47 17.08
N VAL A 209 0.99 0.75 17.57
CA VAL A 209 1.00 1.03 19.01
C VAL A 209 -0.38 0.77 19.61
N LEU A 210 -1.44 1.25 18.95
CA LEU A 210 -2.82 0.96 19.36
C LEU A 210 -3.12 -0.53 19.32
N PHE A 211 -2.73 -1.22 18.25
CA PHE A 211 -2.88 -2.67 18.14
C PHE A 211 -2.18 -3.39 19.30
N TRP A 212 -0.95 -3.00 19.66
CA TRP A 212 -0.23 -3.58 20.79
C TRP A 212 -0.93 -3.34 22.13
N ILE A 213 -1.47 -2.14 22.36
CA ILE A 213 -2.24 -1.83 23.58
C ILE A 213 -3.52 -2.66 23.64
N ILE A 214 -4.31 -2.67 22.55
CA ILE A 214 -5.57 -3.39 22.46
C ILE A 214 -5.35 -4.90 22.66
N ASN A 215 -4.29 -5.45 22.06
CA ASN A 215 -3.96 -6.87 22.17
C ASN A 215 -3.59 -7.30 23.60
N LYS A 216 -3.24 -6.37 24.50
CA LYS A 216 -3.08 -6.68 25.94
C LYS A 216 -4.41 -6.88 26.66
N ILE A 217 -5.48 -6.24 26.17
CA ILE A 217 -6.82 -6.29 26.77
C ILE A 217 -7.63 -7.42 26.14
N VAL A 218 -7.59 -7.53 24.81
CA VAL A 218 -8.31 -8.53 24.03
C VAL A 218 -7.30 -9.31 23.17
N PRO A 219 -6.84 -10.49 23.63
CA PRO A 219 -5.85 -11.26 22.89
C PRO A 219 -6.43 -11.73 21.55
N SER A 220 -5.86 -11.21 20.46
CA SER A 220 -6.32 -11.47 19.09
C SER A 220 -5.86 -12.81 18.53
N LEU A 221 -4.79 -13.40 19.09
CA LEU A 221 -4.18 -14.66 18.65
C LEU A 221 -4.43 -15.77 19.68
N MET A 222 -5.67 -16.24 19.73
CA MET A 222 -6.08 -17.41 20.52
C MET A 222 -5.81 -18.67 19.68
N PHE A 223 -4.69 -19.36 19.93
CA PHE A 223 -4.48 -20.68 19.35
C PHE A 223 -5.23 -21.69 20.21
N LYS A 224 -6.27 -22.32 19.64
CA LYS A 224 -6.97 -23.43 20.28
C LYS A 224 -5.96 -24.56 20.49
N LYS A 225 -5.86 -25.01 21.74
CA LYS A 225 -5.22 -26.27 22.10
C LYS A 225 -5.97 -27.35 21.32
N THR A 226 -5.32 -28.05 20.41
CA THR A 226 -5.88 -29.28 19.85
C THR A 226 -5.97 -30.23 21.03
N GLU A 227 -7.18 -30.45 21.55
CA GLU A 227 -7.41 -31.51 22.52
C GLU A 227 -7.06 -32.82 21.82
N GLU A 228 -5.97 -33.44 22.28
CA GLU A 228 -5.59 -34.80 21.89
C GLU A 228 -6.78 -35.72 22.18
N ALA A 229 -7.27 -36.38 21.13
CA ALA A 229 -8.28 -37.42 21.20
C ALA A 229 -7.62 -38.79 21.37
#